data_AF-A0A1G1UYA3-F1
#
_entry.id   AF-A0A1G1UYA3-F1
#
_cell.length_a   1.000
_cell.length_b   1.000
_cell.length_c   1.000
_cell.angle_alpha   90.00
_cell.angle_beta   90.00
_cell.angle_gamma   90.00
#
_symmetry.space_group_name_H-M   'P 1'
#
loop_
_entity.id
_entity.type
_entity.pdbx_description
1 polymer ?
#
loop_
_entity_poly.entity_id
_entity_poly.type
_entity_poly.pdbx_seq_one_letter_code
_entity_poly.pdbx_strand_id
1 'polypeptide(L)'
;MTNSTNLVAESLGEIKGFGPLGDPTSLTEGAGGLLEKLLSNIIGFMTVGAILWFIVQIVIGGYSLMTAGGDPKGAADARQGITNAVIGLVVVFIALVFISVIGFLMGIDILKIDDFINNLSIK
;
A
#
# COMPACT_ATOMS: atom_id res chain seq x y z
N MET A 1 16.00 43.14 24.40
CA MET A 1 15.35 43.00 23.08
C MET A 1 15.06 41.53 22.89
N THR A 2 13.87 41.10 23.29
CA THR A 2 13.43 39.71 23.19
C THR A 2 13.32 39.35 21.72
N ASN A 3 13.91 38.22 21.35
CA ASN A 3 14.00 37.76 19.98
C ASN A 3 12.60 37.33 19.49
N SER A 4 11.86 38.27 18.91
CA SER A 4 10.51 38.10 18.35
C SER A 4 10.46 37.08 17.20
N THR A 5 11.60 36.57 16.74
CA THR A 5 11.68 35.57 15.67
C THR A 5 11.37 34.15 16.15
N ASN A 6 11.41 33.87 17.46
CA ASN A 6 11.02 32.56 18.01
C ASN A 6 9.53 32.45 18.36
N LEU A 7 8.76 33.54 18.32
CA LEU A 7 7.32 33.52 18.63
C LEU A 7 6.43 33.13 17.43
N VAL A 8 7.01 33.12 16.21
CA VAL A 8 6.31 32.66 15.00
C VAL A 8 6.54 31.17 14.71
N ALA A 9 7.65 30.60 15.21
CA ALA A 9 7.98 29.18 15.03
C ALA A 9 7.24 28.25 16.01
N GLU A 10 6.84 28.74 17.19
CA GLU A 10 6.11 27.95 18.18
C GLU A 10 4.58 27.90 17.91
N SER A 11 4.07 28.84 17.10
CA SER A 11 2.62 28.99 16.83
C SER A 11 2.15 28.31 15.54
N LEU A 12 3.03 28.09 14.57
CA LEU A 12 2.74 27.22 13.44
C LEU A 12 3.20 25.83 13.83
N GLY A 13 2.35 25.13 14.60
CA GLY A 13 2.56 23.72 14.96
C GLY A 13 3.15 23.00 13.76
N GLU A 14 4.33 22.43 13.96
CA GLU A 14 5.10 21.67 12.99
C GLU A 14 4.11 20.85 12.15
N ILE A 15 3.88 21.24 10.89
CA ILE A 15 2.86 20.62 10.04
C ILE A 15 3.39 19.23 9.70
N LYS A 16 3.18 18.32 10.64
CA LYS A 16 3.38 16.91 10.45
C LYS A 16 2.24 16.46 9.54
N GLY A 17 2.54 16.43 8.24
CA GLY A 17 1.65 15.87 7.24
C GLY A 17 1.14 14.48 7.66
N PHE A 18 -0.05 14.11 7.20
CA PHE A 18 -0.65 12.84 7.57
C PHE A 18 0.20 11.66 7.08
N GLY A 19 0.55 10.78 8.01
CA GLY A 19 1.33 9.58 7.74
C GLY A 19 2.85 9.82 7.64
N PRO A 20 3.62 8.79 7.29
CA PRO A 20 5.09 8.81 7.31
C PRO A 20 5.77 9.83 6.38
N LEU A 21 4.99 10.62 5.63
CA LEU A 21 5.45 11.67 4.71
C LEU A 21 5.52 13.05 5.35
N GLY A 22 4.97 13.19 6.57
CA GLY A 22 4.94 14.43 7.32
C GLY A 22 5.92 14.51 8.49
N ASP A 23 6.55 13.40 8.88
CA ASP A 23 7.51 13.42 9.99
C ASP A 23 8.90 13.80 9.45
N PRO A 24 9.51 14.93 9.84
CA PRO A 24 10.79 15.39 9.29
C PRO A 24 11.97 14.42 9.51
N THR A 25 11.79 13.39 10.33
CA THR A 25 12.68 12.23 10.48
C THR A 25 12.78 11.39 9.21
N SER A 26 11.75 11.34 8.36
CA SER A 26 11.76 10.63 7.07
C SER A 26 12.61 11.33 6.01
N LEU A 27 12.96 12.60 6.20
CA LEU A 27 13.91 13.33 5.35
C LEU A 27 15.38 13.02 5.70
N THR A 28 15.60 12.39 6.86
CA THR A 28 16.93 12.01 7.36
C THR A 28 17.30 10.57 6.96
N GLU A 29 16.30 9.71 6.74
CA GLU A 29 16.45 8.46 6.00
C GLU A 29 16.62 8.81 4.51
N GLY A 30 17.80 8.55 3.93
CA GLY A 30 18.09 8.87 2.52
C GLY A 30 17.02 8.33 1.55
N ALA A 31 17.07 8.77 0.28
CA ALA A 31 16.02 8.56 -0.73
C ALA A 31 15.38 7.15 -0.76
N GLY A 32 16.12 6.08 -0.40
CA GLY A 32 15.56 4.73 -0.22
C GLY A 32 14.42 4.61 0.80
N GLY A 33 14.53 5.22 1.98
CA GLY A 33 13.51 5.11 3.04
C GLY A 33 12.20 5.84 2.71
N LEU A 34 12.31 6.98 2.01
CA LEU A 34 11.15 7.69 1.45
C LEU A 34 10.43 6.87 0.39
N LEU A 35 11.18 6.21 -0.50
CA LEU A 35 10.61 5.35 -1.54
C LEU A 35 9.95 4.11 -0.94
N GLU A 36 10.54 3.51 0.08
CA GLU A 36 9.97 2.38 0.79
C GLU A 36 8.66 2.74 1.51
N LYS A 37 8.63 3.85 2.25
CA LYS A 37 7.43 4.35 2.91
C LYS A 37 6.33 4.69 1.90
N LEU A 38 6.68 5.33 0.78
CA LEU A 38 5.75 5.64 -0.30
C LEU A 38 5.17 4.36 -0.91
N LEU A 39 6.02 3.39 -1.23
CA LEU A 39 5.62 2.13 -1.86
C LEU A 39 4.75 1.30 -0.90
N SER A 40 5.11 1.23 0.38
CA SER A 40 4.33 0.56 1.42
C SER A 40 2.93 1.17 1.55
N ASN A 41 2.83 2.50 1.55
CA ASN A 41 1.55 3.19 1.69
C ASN A 41 0.66 2.99 0.44
N ILE A 42 1.25 3.02 -0.77
CA ILE A 42 0.54 2.75 -2.02
C ILE A 42 0.03 1.30 -2.06
N ILE A 43 0.88 0.33 -1.69
CA ILE A 43 0.49 -1.09 -1.67
C ILE A 43 -0.61 -1.32 -0.63
N GLY A 44 -0.49 -0.73 0.56
CA GLY A 44 -1.51 -0.81 1.61
C GLY A 44 -2.85 -0.27 1.14
N PHE A 45 -2.86 0.92 0.54
CA PHE A 45 -4.08 1.54 0.01
C PHE A 45 -4.70 0.73 -1.15
N MET A 46 -3.87 0.28 -2.09
CA MET A 46 -4.30 -0.57 -3.22
C MET A 46 -4.89 -1.90 -2.75
N THR A 47 -4.30 -2.53 -1.73
CA THR A 47 -4.76 -3.82 -1.20
C THR A 47 -6.15 -3.68 -0.59
N VAL A 48 -6.38 -2.64 0.23
CA VAL A 48 -7.70 -2.35 0.81
C VAL A 48 -8.72 -2.05 -0.28
N GLY A 49 -8.36 -1.23 -1.27
CA GLY A 49 -9.21 -0.93 -2.41
C GLY A 49 -9.58 -2.17 -3.24
N ALA A 50 -8.62 -3.06 -3.47
CA ALA A 50 -8.84 -4.30 -4.22
C ALA A 50 -9.79 -5.27 -3.50
N ILE A 51 -9.67 -5.41 -2.18
CA ILE A 51 -10.57 -6.25 -1.38
C ILE A 51 -11.99 -5.70 -1.41
N LEU A 52 -12.17 -4.39 -1.24
CA LEU A 52 -13.49 -3.75 -1.33
C LEU A 52 -14.11 -3.94 -2.72
N TRP A 53 -13.33 -3.73 -3.77
CA TRP A 53 -13.78 -3.93 -5.15
C TRP A 53 -14.16 -5.39 -5.42
N PHE A 54 -13.37 -6.34 -4.92
CA PHE A 54 -13.63 -7.77 -5.04
C PHE A 54 -14.99 -8.16 -4.44
N ILE A 55 -15.29 -7.68 -3.23
CA ILE A 55 -16.57 -7.96 -2.55
C ILE A 55 -17.74 -7.45 -3.39
N VAL A 56 -17.66 -6.22 -3.88
CA VAL A 56 -18.72 -5.62 -4.73
C VAL A 56 -18.92 -6.44 -6.01
N GLN A 57 -17.83 -6.82 -6.68
CA GLN A 57 -17.89 -7.58 -7.92
C GLN A 57 -18.43 -9.00 -7.73
N ILE A 58 -18.12 -9.66 -6.61
CA ILE A 58 -18.65 -10.99 -6.28
C ILE A 58 -20.15 -10.93 -6.01
N VAL A 59 -20.63 -9.90 -5.31
CA VAL A 59 -22.06 -9.75 -4.97
C VAL A 59 -22.86 -9.49 -6.25
N ILE A 60 -22.38 -8.59 -7.11
CA ILE A 60 -23.03 -8.29 -8.40
C ILE A 60 -22.99 -9.51 -9.32
N GLY A 61 -21.84 -10.18 -9.43
CA GLY A 61 -21.69 -11.38 -10.25
C GLY A 61 -22.56 -12.55 -9.78
N GLY A 62 -22.64 -12.76 -8.46
CA GLY A 62 -23.49 -13.78 -7.84
C GLY A 62 -24.98 -13.48 -8.02
N TYR A 63 -25.39 -12.23 -7.83
CA TYR A 63 -26.77 -11.79 -8.10
C TYR A 63 -27.16 -11.96 -9.57
N SER A 64 -26.25 -11.62 -10.49
CA SER A 64 -26.46 -11.82 -11.93
C SER A 64 -26.55 -13.31 -12.28
N LEU A 65 -25.78 -14.19 -11.62
CA LEU A 65 -25.86 -15.64 -11.82
C LEU A 65 -27.18 -16.23 -11.34
N MET A 66 -27.72 -15.70 -10.24
CA MET A 66 -28.98 -16.15 -9.64
C MET A 66 -30.20 -15.68 -10.44
N THR A 67 -30.14 -14.49 -11.05
CA THR A 67 -31.22 -13.93 -11.88
C THR A 67 -31.20 -14.42 -13.33
N ALA A 68 -30.05 -14.91 -13.82
CA ALA A 68 -29.90 -15.43 -15.19
C ALA A 68 -30.53 -16.81 -15.45
N GLY A 69 -31.32 -17.36 -14.52
CA GLY A 69 -31.91 -18.71 -14.60
C GLY A 69 -32.79 -19.02 -15.83
N GLY A 70 -33.04 -18.05 -16.72
CA GLY A 70 -33.74 -18.24 -17.99
C GLY A 70 -32.98 -17.81 -19.26
N ASP A 71 -31.79 -17.18 -19.15
CA ASP A 71 -31.01 -16.70 -20.30
C ASP A 71 -29.56 -17.24 -20.24
N PRO A 72 -29.16 -18.12 -21.18
CA PRO A 72 -27.83 -18.71 -21.19
C PRO A 72 -26.70 -17.69 -21.41
N LYS A 73 -27.00 -16.54 -22.03
CA LYS A 73 -26.01 -15.48 -22.28
C LYS A 73 -25.70 -14.72 -20.99
N GLY A 74 -26.73 -14.34 -20.22
CA GLY A 74 -26.57 -13.70 -18.92
C GLY A 74 -25.84 -14.59 -17.91
N ALA A 75 -26.06 -15.91 -17.96
CA ALA A 75 -25.37 -16.87 -17.10
C ALA A 75 -23.87 -17.01 -17.46
N ALA A 76 -23.53 -16.92 -18.75
CA ALA A 76 -22.14 -16.94 -19.20
C ALA A 76 -21.39 -15.67 -18.76
N ASP A 77 -22.00 -14.50 -18.95
CA ASP A 77 -21.41 -13.22 -18.55
C ASP A 77 -21.21 -13.14 -17.03
N ALA A 78 -22.17 -13.63 -16.24
CA ALA A 78 -22.07 -13.67 -14.78
C ALA A 78 -20.93 -14.58 -14.31
N ARG A 79 -20.74 -15.75 -14.92
CA ARG A 79 -19.59 -16.64 -14.63
C ARG A 79 -18.26 -15.97 -14.97
N GLN A 80 -18.21 -15.23 -16.07
CA GLN A 80 -17.02 -14.50 -16.47
C GLN A 80 -16.73 -13.33 -15.51
N GLY A 81 -17.75 -12.64 -15.03
CA GLY A 81 -17.65 -11.61 -13.99
C GLY A 81 -17.08 -12.15 -12.68
N ILE A 82 -17.56 -13.30 -12.21
CA ILE A 82 -17.00 -13.96 -11.01
C ILE A 82 -15.54 -14.38 -11.24
N THR A 83 -15.24 -14.98 -12.40
CA THR A 83 -13.87 -15.39 -12.74
C THR A 83 -12.92 -14.20 -12.73
N ASN A 84 -13.33 -13.08 -13.32
CA ASN A 84 -12.55 -11.84 -13.30
C ASN A 84 -12.36 -11.27 -11.89
N ALA A 85 -13.38 -11.37 -11.03
CA ALA A 85 -13.25 -10.98 -9.62
C ALA A 85 -12.18 -11.84 -8.92
N VAL A 86 -12.25 -13.16 -9.08
CA VAL A 86 -11.28 -14.10 -8.49
C VAL A 86 -9.87 -13.83 -9.00
N ILE A 87 -9.70 -13.59 -10.30
CA ILE A 87 -8.42 -13.23 -10.89
C ILE A 87 -7.86 -11.95 -10.25
N GLY A 88 -8.69 -10.92 -10.06
CA GLY A 88 -8.28 -9.68 -9.39
C GLY A 88 -7.73 -9.92 -7.98
N LEU A 89 -8.40 -10.77 -7.19
CA LEU A 89 -7.92 -11.13 -5.84
C LEU A 89 -6.61 -11.92 -5.88
N VAL A 90 -6.50 -12.89 -6.80
CA VAL A 90 -5.30 -13.73 -6.97
C VAL A 90 -4.10 -12.87 -7.36
N VAL A 91 -4.26 -11.87 -8.23
CA VAL A 91 -3.18 -10.96 -8.63
C VAL A 91 -2.63 -10.18 -7.44
N VAL A 92 -3.49 -9.70 -6.53
CA VAL A 92 -3.04 -8.99 -5.31
C VAL A 92 -2.23 -9.94 -4.41
N PHE A 93 -2.70 -11.16 -4.24
CA PHE A 93 -2.01 -12.16 -3.43
C PHE A 93 -0.61 -12.47 -3.99
N ILE A 94 -0.54 -12.64 -5.31
CA ILE A 94 0.70 -12.86 -6.04
C ILE A 94 1.65 -11.65 -5.90
N ALA A 95 1.14 -10.42 -5.99
CA ALA A 95 1.96 -9.21 -5.84
C ALA A 95 2.64 -9.15 -4.45
N LEU A 96 1.94 -9.50 -3.37
CA LEU A 96 2.51 -9.54 -2.03
C LEU A 96 3.65 -10.57 -1.92
N VAL A 97 3.46 -11.76 -2.52
CA VAL A 97 4.49 -12.80 -2.57
C VAL A 97 5.69 -12.32 -3.38
N PHE A 98 5.48 -11.70 -4.54
CA PHE A 98 6.57 -11.17 -5.36
C PHE A 98 7.38 -10.10 -4.63
N ILE A 99 6.72 -9.17 -3.93
CA ILE A 99 7.41 -8.15 -3.11
C ILE A 99 8.28 -8.82 -2.04
N SER A 100 7.76 -9.85 -1.37
CA SER A 100 8.50 -10.57 -0.33
C SER A 100 9.71 -11.31 -0.90
N VAL A 101 9.58 -11.93 -2.08
CA VAL A 101 10.68 -12.62 -2.77
C VAL A 101 11.74 -11.62 -3.23
N ILE A 102 11.34 -10.47 -3.78
CA ILE A 102 12.28 -9.39 -4.16
C ILE A 102 13.02 -8.86 -2.93
N GLY A 103 12.32 -8.64 -1.81
CA GLY A 103 12.93 -8.20 -0.56
C GLY A 103 13.97 -9.20 -0.04
N PHE A 104 13.67 -10.50 -0.11
CA PHE A 104 14.61 -11.55 0.26
C PHE A 104 15.84 -11.59 -0.65
N LEU A 105 15.65 -11.39 -1.97
CA LEU A 105 16.74 -11.46 -2.95
C LEU A 105 17.71 -10.28 -2.87
N MET A 106 17.22 -9.11 -2.42
CA MET A 106 18.05 -7.90 -2.30
C MET A 106 18.99 -7.94 -1.09
N GLY A 107 18.93 -8.96 -0.22
CA GLY A 107 19.91 -9.23 0.85
C GLY A 107 20.01 -8.16 1.94
N ILE A 108 19.33 -7.05 1.73
CA ILE A 108 18.99 -5.99 2.65
C ILE A 108 17.49 -6.21 2.79
N ASP A 109 17.01 -6.60 3.96
CA ASP A 109 15.63 -6.29 4.30
C ASP A 109 15.54 -4.79 4.02
N ILE A 110 14.89 -4.37 2.92
CA ILE A 110 14.64 -2.94 2.68
C ILE A 110 13.99 -2.37 3.97
N LEU A 111 13.25 -3.23 4.68
CA LEU A 111 12.68 -3.08 6.02
C LEU A 111 13.68 -2.93 7.21
N LYS A 112 15.00 -3.12 7.04
CA LYS A 112 16.03 -3.09 8.08
C LYS A 112 17.38 -2.55 7.59
N ILE A 113 17.36 -1.32 7.06
CA ILE A 113 18.59 -0.56 6.81
C ILE A 113 19.36 -0.24 8.12
N ASP A 114 18.68 -0.30 9.27
CA ASP A 114 19.23 -0.03 10.61
C ASP A 114 20.40 -0.96 10.99
N ASP A 115 20.35 -2.24 10.61
CA ASP A 115 21.39 -3.22 10.95
C ASP A 115 22.68 -2.96 10.14
N PHE A 116 22.57 -2.38 8.95
CA PHE A 116 23.73 -2.05 8.11
C PHE A 116 24.46 -0.79 8.59
N ILE A 117 23.72 0.22 9.07
CA ILE A 117 24.30 1.45 9.62
C ILE A 117 24.99 1.21 10.96
N ASN A 118 24.40 0.38 11.84
CA ASN A 118 24.99 0.05 13.14
C ASN A 118 26.32 -0.72 13.03
N ASN A 119 26.57 -1.42 11.92
CA ASN A 119 27.83 -2.12 11.66
C ASN A 119 28.88 -1.25 10.93
N LEU A 120 28.49 -0.11 10.36
CA LEU A 120 29.40 0.88 9.78
C LEU A 120 29.73 2.03 10.74
N SER A 121 28.94 2.20 11.81
CA SER A 121 29.29 3.01 12.97
C SER A 121 30.32 2.27 13.84
N ILE A 122 31.49 2.00 13.27
CA ILE A 122 32.65 1.57 14.02
C ILE A 122 33.00 2.72 14.99
N LYS A 123 33.08 2.38 16.28
CA LYS A 123 33.46 3.24 17.40
C LYS A 123 34.70 4.10 17.14
#